data_AF-A0A6I2W4A7-F1
#
_entry.id   AF-A0A6I2W4A7-F1
#
_cell.length_a   1.000
_cell.length_b   1.000
_cell.length_c   1.000
_cell.angle_alpha   90.00
_cell.angle_beta   90.00
_cell.angle_gamma   90.00
#
_symmetry.space_group_name_H-M   'P 1'
#
loop_
_entity.id
_entity.type
_entity.pdbx_description
1 polymer ?
#
loop_
_entity_poly.entity_id
_entity_poly.type
_entity_poly.pdbx_seq_one_letter_code
_entity_poly.pdbx_strand_id
1 'polypeptide(L)'
;MKTLGLIVNPTSGGGKGRALGEQFVAGLRELGLDYLDLSANSAAEALAKGRGAITDGLIDGLVVLGGDGMVHLGVNLCAETDLPLMVVGAGTGNDSARLFGMPIHDIPASLAYLAANLGNVRSVDAGRVTNGT
;
A
#
# COMPACT_ATOMS: atom_id res chain seq x y z
N MET A 1 9.99 -7.93 14.98
CA MET A 1 10.41 -7.04 13.88
C MET A 1 9.17 -6.83 13.02
N LYS A 2 8.85 -5.60 12.59
CA LYS A 2 7.63 -5.36 11.81
C LYS A 2 7.90 -5.61 10.34
N THR A 3 7.19 -6.55 9.72
CA THR A 3 7.29 -6.85 8.30
C THR A 3 6.16 -6.14 7.55
N LEU A 4 6.50 -5.33 6.56
CA LEU A 4 5.51 -4.64 5.73
C LEU A 4 5.16 -5.47 4.49
N GLY A 5 3.88 -5.72 4.24
CA GLY A 5 3.43 -6.13 2.92
C GLY A 5 3.53 -4.96 1.94
N LEU A 6 4.12 -5.15 0.76
CA LEU A 6 4.24 -4.11 -0.24
C LEU A 6 3.59 -4.55 -1.56
N ILE A 7 2.65 -3.75 -2.08
CA ILE A 7 2.06 -3.97 -3.41
C ILE A 7 2.27 -2.73 -4.26
N VAL A 8 3.02 -2.89 -5.35
CA VAL A 8 3.34 -1.82 -6.30
C VAL A 8 2.60 -2.06 -7.62
N ASN A 9 1.91 -1.04 -8.14
CA ASN A 9 1.49 -1.03 -9.54
C ASN A 9 2.53 -0.30 -10.39
N PRO A 10 3.38 -1.02 -11.16
CA PRO A 10 4.47 -0.42 -11.93
C PRO A 10 3.98 0.50 -13.06
N THR A 11 2.74 0.32 -13.52
CA THR A 11 2.16 1.09 -14.63
C THR A 11 1.50 2.41 -14.18
N SER A 12 1.42 2.67 -12.88
CA SER A 12 0.78 3.87 -12.33
C SER A 12 1.42 5.17 -12.84
N GLY A 13 0.61 6.23 -12.97
CA GLY A 13 1.09 7.58 -13.28
C GLY A 13 1.75 7.71 -14.66
N GLY A 14 1.30 6.92 -15.64
CA GLY A 14 1.89 6.88 -16.98
C GLY A 14 3.22 6.12 -17.06
N GLY A 15 3.37 5.06 -16.26
CA GLY A 15 4.59 4.24 -16.21
C GLY A 15 5.66 4.70 -15.20
N LYS A 16 5.40 5.78 -14.45
CA LYS A 16 6.29 6.26 -13.38
C LYS A 16 6.28 5.37 -12.14
N GLY A 17 5.22 4.58 -11.95
CA GLY A 17 5.03 3.70 -10.80
C GLY A 17 6.20 2.75 -10.56
N ARG A 18 6.84 2.24 -11.62
CA ARG A 18 8.02 1.39 -11.51
C ARG A 18 9.19 2.10 -10.84
N ALA A 19 9.58 3.27 -11.36
CA ALA A 19 10.71 4.02 -10.82
C ALA A 19 10.46 4.47 -9.37
N LEU A 20 9.25 4.92 -9.06
CA LEU A 20 8.84 5.29 -7.70
C LEU A 20 8.83 4.08 -6.76
N GLY A 21 8.40 2.91 -7.23
CA GLY A 21 8.45 1.66 -6.47
C GLY A 21 9.87 1.20 -6.17
N GLU A 22 10.76 1.23 -7.17
CA GLU A 22 12.19 0.92 -7.00
C GLU A 22 12.84 1.86 -5.98
N GLN A 23 12.53 3.16 -6.05
CA GLN A 23 13.00 4.15 -5.08
C GLN A 23 12.48 3.88 -3.66
N PHE A 24 11.19 3.50 -3.53
CA PHE A 24 10.59 3.21 -2.23
C PHE A 24 11.23 1.97 -1.59
N VAL A 25 11.45 0.91 -2.38
CA VAL A 25 12.14 -0.30 -1.92
C VAL A 25 13.57 -0.01 -1.48
N ALA A 26 14.31 0.82 -2.22
CA ALA A 26 15.65 1.23 -1.82
C ALA A 26 15.62 1.95 -0.46
N GLY A 27 14.68 2.88 -0.28
CA GLY A 27 14.53 3.60 0.99
C GLY A 27 14.07 2.74 2.16
N LEU A 28 13.22 1.73 1.96
CA LEU A 28 12.88 0.76 3.01
C LEU A 28 14.13 0.01 3.50
N ARG A 29 15.00 -0.40 2.58
CA ARG A 29 16.26 -1.07 2.90
C ARG A 29 17.21 -0.15 3.68
N GLU A 30 17.32 1.10 3.28
CA GLU A 30 18.11 2.12 3.99
C GLU A 30 17.60 2.37 5.41
N LEU A 31 16.28 2.33 5.61
CA LEU A 31 15.64 2.45 6.93
C LEU A 31 15.70 1.16 7.77
N GLY A 32 16.19 0.04 7.22
CA GLY A 32 16.22 -1.26 7.88
C GLY A 32 14.83 -1.84 8.15
N LEU A 33 13.83 -1.49 7.33
CA LEU A 33 12.46 -1.99 7.44
C LEU A 33 12.28 -3.22 6.55
N ASP A 34 11.88 -4.33 7.18
CA ASP A 34 11.58 -5.56 6.46
C ASP A 34 10.30 -5.41 5.65
N TYR A 35 10.29 -6.02 4.47
CA TYR A 35 9.11 -6.07 3.63
C TYR A 35 8.98 -7.39 2.89
N LEU A 36 7.73 -7.75 2.61
CA LEU A 36 7.33 -8.84 1.73
C LEU A 36 6.71 -8.24 0.47
N ASP A 37 7.31 -8.51 -0.69
CA ASP A 37 6.73 -8.10 -1.97
C ASP A 37 5.52 -8.98 -2.33
N LEU A 38 4.36 -8.35 -2.37
CA LEU A 38 3.06 -8.95 -2.68
C LEU A 38 2.54 -8.48 -4.05
N SER A 39 3.39 -7.79 -4.83
CA SER A 39 3.07 -7.35 -6.17
C SER A 39 2.84 -8.52 -7.13
N ALA A 40 2.02 -8.28 -8.14
CA ALA A 40 1.64 -9.28 -9.13
C ALA A 40 1.33 -8.65 -10.48
N ASN A 41 1.19 -9.50 -11.51
CA ASN A 41 0.86 -9.05 -12.87
C ASN A 41 -0.63 -8.71 -13.03
N SER A 42 -1.47 -9.02 -12.04
CA SER A 42 -2.88 -8.67 -12.03
C SER A 42 -3.36 -8.30 -10.63
N ALA A 43 -4.41 -7.47 -10.55
CA ALA A 43 -5.04 -7.11 -9.27
C ALA A 43 -5.59 -8.34 -8.52
N ALA A 44 -6.17 -9.31 -9.24
CA ALA A 44 -6.70 -10.53 -8.65
C ALA A 44 -5.60 -11.38 -8.00
N GLU A 45 -4.45 -11.50 -8.66
CA GLU A 45 -3.30 -12.25 -8.12
C GLU A 45 -2.68 -11.51 -6.92
N ALA A 46 -2.54 -10.18 -6.97
CA ALA A 46 -2.06 -9.39 -5.85
C ALA A 46 -3.01 -9.49 -4.64
N LEU A 47 -4.33 -9.49 -4.87
CA LEU A 47 -5.33 -9.73 -3.82
C LEU A 47 -5.17 -11.14 -3.21
N ALA A 48 -4.99 -12.17 -4.04
CA ALA A 48 -4.80 -13.53 -3.54
C ALA A 48 -3.53 -13.66 -2.69
N LYS A 49 -2.40 -13.11 -3.18
CA LYS A 49 -1.13 -13.07 -2.43
C LYS A 49 -1.26 -12.30 -1.12
N GLY A 50 -1.89 -11.12 -1.16
CA GLY A 50 -2.14 -10.30 0.02
C GLY A 50 -2.98 -11.03 1.06
N ARG A 51 -4.10 -11.66 0.65
CA ARG A 51 -4.94 -12.46 1.55
C ARG A 51 -4.18 -13.61 2.18
N GLY A 52 -3.35 -14.31 1.41
CA GLY A 52 -2.49 -15.37 1.94
C GLY A 52 -1.55 -14.84 3.03
N ALA A 53 -0.80 -13.78 2.73
CA ALA A 53 0.13 -13.19 3.69
C ALA A 53 -0.54 -12.69 4.97
N ILE A 54 -1.77 -12.16 4.87
CA ILE A 54 -2.57 -11.73 6.02
C ILE A 54 -3.01 -12.94 6.84
N THR A 55 -3.56 -13.96 6.19
CA THR A 55 -4.08 -15.17 6.85
C THR A 55 -2.97 -15.92 7.59
N ASP A 56 -1.78 -15.98 6.99
CA ASP A 56 -0.61 -16.65 7.54
C ASP A 56 0.15 -15.79 8.57
N GLY A 57 -0.30 -14.55 8.83
CA GLY A 57 0.32 -13.64 9.81
C GLY A 57 1.74 -13.19 9.43
N LEU A 58 2.04 -13.10 8.14
CA LEU A 58 3.40 -12.80 7.64
C LEU A 58 3.73 -11.29 7.64
N ILE A 59 2.75 -10.42 7.83
CA ILE A 59 2.88 -8.97 7.73
C ILE A 59 2.17 -8.26 8.89
N ASP A 60 2.76 -7.14 9.32
CA ASP A 60 2.26 -6.28 10.41
C ASP A 60 1.62 -4.98 9.90
N GLY A 61 1.73 -4.72 8.60
CA GLY A 61 1.07 -3.61 7.91
C GLY A 61 1.15 -3.78 6.39
N LEU A 62 0.25 -3.13 5.66
CA LEU A 62 0.22 -3.12 4.20
C LEU A 62 0.55 -1.73 3.66
N VAL A 63 1.44 -1.66 2.68
CA VAL A 63 1.73 -0.47 1.89
C VAL A 63 1.32 -0.73 0.44
N VAL A 64 0.49 0.14 -0.13
CA VAL A 64 0.15 0.12 -1.55
C VAL A 64 0.71 1.35 -2.26
N LEU A 65 1.36 1.15 -3.40
CA LEU A 65 1.95 2.21 -4.21
C LEU A 65 1.29 2.27 -5.58
N GLY A 66 0.59 3.37 -5.86
CA GLY A 66 -0.12 3.57 -7.12
C GLY A 66 -1.19 4.65 -7.04
N GLY A 67 -2.19 4.56 -7.92
CA GLY A 67 -3.38 5.43 -7.90
C GLY A 67 -4.54 4.86 -7.09
N ASP A 68 -5.74 5.42 -7.26
CA ASP A 68 -6.93 5.04 -6.49
C ASP A 68 -7.33 3.56 -6.64
N GLY A 69 -7.03 2.93 -7.78
CA GLY A 69 -7.23 1.49 -7.95
C GLY A 69 -6.39 0.64 -6.97
N MET A 70 -5.18 1.09 -6.62
CA MET A 70 -4.34 0.44 -5.62
C MET A 70 -4.86 0.68 -4.21
N VAL A 71 -5.43 1.86 -3.95
CA VAL A 71 -6.11 2.15 -2.69
C VAL A 71 -7.31 1.22 -2.51
N HIS A 72 -8.13 1.06 -3.56
CA HIS A 72 -9.26 0.14 -3.54
C HIS A 72 -8.81 -1.31 -3.26
N LEU A 73 -7.71 -1.76 -3.88
CA LEU A 73 -7.12 -3.07 -3.61
C LEU A 73 -6.72 -3.21 -2.14
N GLY A 74 -5.98 -2.24 -1.60
CA GLY A 74 -5.53 -2.24 -0.20
C GLY A 74 -6.69 -2.23 0.79
N VAL A 75 -7.72 -1.42 0.55
CA VAL A 75 -8.92 -1.36 1.39
C VAL A 75 -9.63 -2.72 1.42
N ASN A 76 -9.79 -3.39 0.28
CA ASN A 76 -10.41 -4.72 0.24
C ASN A 76 -9.59 -5.81 0.94
N LEU A 77 -8.29 -5.60 1.16
CA LEU A 77 -7.46 -6.50 1.96
C LEU A 77 -7.57 -6.21 3.46
N CYS A 78 -7.63 -4.93 3.83
CA CYS A 78 -7.52 -4.50 5.22
C CYS A 78 -8.85 -4.27 5.95
N ALA A 79 -9.93 -3.91 5.25
CA ALA A 79 -11.16 -3.38 5.89
C ALA A 79 -11.85 -4.34 6.87
N GLU A 80 -11.66 -5.65 6.75
CA GLU A 80 -12.21 -6.66 7.67
C GLU A 80 -11.12 -7.27 8.58
N THR A 81 -10.03 -6.52 8.81
CA THR A 81 -8.86 -6.95 9.59
C THR A 81 -8.35 -5.80 10.47
N ASP A 82 -7.46 -6.11 11.42
CA ASP A 82 -6.72 -5.09 12.19
C ASP A 82 -5.44 -4.63 11.48
N LEU A 83 -5.18 -5.06 10.24
CA LEU A 83 -3.95 -4.75 9.53
C LEU A 83 -3.95 -3.28 9.06
N PRO A 84 -3.00 -2.45 9.51
CA PRO A 84 -2.90 -1.06 9.06
C PRO A 84 -2.58 -0.96 7.57
N LEU A 85 -3.18 0.03 6.90
CA LEU A 85 -2.93 0.36 5.50
C LEU A 85 -2.26 1.73 5.37
N MET A 86 -1.17 1.78 4.59
CA MET A 86 -0.58 3.01 4.09
C MET A 86 -0.70 3.09 2.56
N VAL A 87 -1.00 4.29 2.06
CA VAL A 87 -1.08 4.59 0.63
C VAL A 87 0.07 5.50 0.24
N VAL A 88 0.81 5.12 -0.80
CA VAL A 88 1.81 5.95 -1.47
C VAL A 88 1.24 6.39 -2.83
N GLY A 89 0.92 7.68 -2.95
CA GLY A 89 0.30 8.26 -4.14
C GLY A 89 1.28 8.30 -5.31
N ALA A 90 1.08 7.43 -6.30
CA ALA A 90 1.92 7.32 -7.49
C ALA A 90 1.12 7.25 -8.82
N GLY A 91 -0.22 7.36 -8.75
CA GLY A 91 -1.12 7.44 -9.90
C GLY A 91 -1.32 8.88 -10.40
N THR A 92 -2.24 9.09 -11.33
CA THR A 92 -2.48 10.42 -11.93
C THR A 92 -3.41 11.29 -11.06
N GLY A 93 -4.49 10.73 -10.50
CA GLY A 93 -5.45 11.46 -9.65
C GLY A 93 -5.02 11.49 -8.18
N ASN A 94 -4.90 10.29 -7.58
CA ASN A 94 -4.52 10.07 -6.18
C ASN A 94 -5.48 10.75 -5.19
N ASP A 95 -6.78 10.78 -5.51
CA ASP A 95 -7.78 11.51 -4.72
C ASP A 95 -7.86 10.98 -3.29
N SER A 96 -7.76 9.65 -3.13
CA SER A 96 -7.78 9.01 -1.81
C SER A 96 -6.54 9.38 -0.99
N ALA A 97 -5.36 9.40 -1.61
CA ALA A 97 -4.13 9.78 -0.94
C ALA A 97 -4.18 11.27 -0.50
N ARG A 98 -4.74 12.15 -1.34
CA ARG A 98 -4.97 13.57 -1.00
C ARG A 98 -5.94 13.73 0.16
N LEU A 99 -7.07 13.03 0.12
CA LEU A 99 -8.08 13.05 1.19
C LEU A 99 -7.48 12.66 2.54
N PHE A 100 -6.54 11.72 2.53
CA PHE A 100 -5.87 11.23 3.73
C PHE A 100 -4.59 11.98 4.09
N GLY A 101 -4.23 13.03 3.34
CA GLY A 101 -3.04 13.84 3.60
C GLY A 101 -1.72 13.12 3.34
N MET A 102 -1.72 12.07 2.52
CA MET A 102 -0.51 11.33 2.16
C MET A 102 0.32 12.10 1.13
N PRO A 103 1.66 12.01 1.19
CA PRO A 103 2.53 12.57 0.15
C PRO A 103 2.21 11.96 -1.23
N ILE A 104 2.33 12.80 -2.27
CA ILE A 104 2.00 12.43 -3.66
C ILE A 104 3.24 12.58 -4.52
N HIS A 105 3.63 11.50 -5.20
CA HIS A 105 4.85 11.42 -6.03
C HIS A 105 6.14 11.81 -5.30
N ASP A 106 6.13 11.75 -3.97
CA ASP A 106 7.25 12.10 -3.11
C ASP A 106 7.60 10.90 -2.24
N ILE A 107 8.55 10.10 -2.73
CA ILE A 107 9.01 8.88 -2.06
C ILE A 107 9.77 9.20 -0.77
N PRO A 108 10.72 10.15 -0.73
CA PRO A 108 11.35 10.56 0.52
C PRO A 108 10.35 10.98 1.60
N ALA A 109 9.36 11.81 1.27
CA ALA A 109 8.33 12.21 2.23
C ALA A 109 7.46 11.03 2.67
N SER A 110 7.13 10.11 1.76
CA SER A 110 6.36 8.90 2.08
C SER A 110 7.12 7.99 3.05
N LEU A 111 8.42 7.77 2.82
CA LEU A 111 9.26 6.97 3.70
C LEU A 111 9.43 7.61 5.08
N ALA A 112 9.63 8.93 5.13
CA ALA A 112 9.68 9.68 6.37
C ALA A 112 8.35 9.57 7.15
N TYR A 113 7.22 9.70 6.46
CA TYR A 113 5.90 9.50 7.05
C TYR A 113 5.74 8.09 7.61
N LEU A 114 6.10 7.06 6.84
CA LEU A 114 6.03 5.66 7.27
C LEU A 114 6.85 5.44 8.54
N ALA A 115 8.14 5.81 8.52
CA ALA A 115 9.05 5.62 9.64
C ALA A 115 8.57 6.31 10.92
N ALA A 116 8.02 7.52 10.79
CA ALA A 116 7.48 8.26 11.92
C ALA A 116 6.18 7.66 12.51
N ASN A 117 5.46 6.82 11.75
CA ASN A 117 4.12 6.35 12.12
C ASN A 117 3.97 4.82 12.19
N LEU A 118 5.06 4.04 12.24
CA LEU A 118 5.02 2.56 12.30
C LEU A 118 4.16 1.98 13.45
N GLY A 119 3.81 2.75 14.47
CA GLY A 119 2.87 2.36 15.53
C GLY A 119 1.75 3.36 15.78
N ASN A 120 1.62 4.39 14.94
CA ASN A 120 0.64 5.45 15.11
C ASN A 120 -0.37 5.39 13.96
N VAL A 121 -1.45 4.65 14.20
CA VAL A 121 -2.49 4.38 13.20
C VAL A 121 -3.74 5.17 13.53
N ARG A 122 -4.45 5.63 12.49
CA ARG A 122 -5.76 6.25 12.64
C ARG A 122 -6.83 5.33 12.06
N SER A 123 -7.95 5.21 12.76
CA SER A 123 -9.13 4.50 12.25
C SER A 123 -9.84 5.33 11.18
N VAL A 124 -10.34 4.66 10.15
CA VAL A 124 -11.11 5.26 9.06
C VAL A 124 -12.27 4.32 8.74
N ASP A 125 -13.48 4.87 8.60
CA ASP A 125 -14.65 4.09 8.23
C ASP A 125 -14.54 3.56 6.80
N ALA A 126 -14.95 2.32 6.58
CA ALA A 126 -15.01 1.68 5.27
C ALA A 126 -16.44 1.31 4.89
N GLY A 127 -16.84 1.60 3.64
CA GLY A 127 -18.12 1.18 3.09
C GLY A 127 -18.02 -0.18 2.41
N ARG A 128 -18.91 -1.12 2.77
CA ARG A 128 -19.00 -2.43 2.13
C ARG A 128 -20.12 -2.43 1.09
N VAL A 129 -19.78 -2.73 -0.15
CA VAL A 129 -20.73 -2.90 -1.26
C VAL A 129 -20.49 -4.26 -1.89
N THR A 130 -21.57 -5.02 -2.07
CA THR A 130 -21.57 -6.29 -2.78
C THR A 130 -22.41 -6.14 -4.04
N ASN A 131 -21.88 -6.55 -5.19
CA ASN A 131 -22.69 -6.63 -6.39
C ASN A 131 -23.67 -7.79 -6.22
N GLY A 132 -24.97 -7.53 -6.32
CA GLY A 132 -25.99 -8.57 -6.35
C GLY A 132 -25.80 -9.44 -7.60
N THR A 133 -25.75 -10.75 -7.40
CA THR A 133 -25.85 -11.75 -8.47
C THR A 133 -27.25 -11.77 -9.08
#